data_AF-A0A7J2HJW5-F1
#
_entry.id   AF-A0A7J2HJW5-F1
#
_cell.length_a   1.000
_cell.length_b   1.000
_cell.length_c   1.000
_cell.angle_alpha   90.00
_cell.angle_beta   90.00
_cell.angle_gamma   90.00
#
_symmetry.space_group_name_H-M   'P 1'
#
loop_
_entity.id
_entity.type
_entity.pdbx_description
1 polymer ?
#
loop_
_entity_poly.entity_id
_entity_poly.type
_entity_poly.pdbx_seq_one_letter_code
_entity_poly.pdbx_strand_id
1 'polypeptide(L)'
;ETLVRQYGWPGRLESDPTIISGILWTIMFGMMFPDLGHGIVIAILGILFSRFLKKNILGLNLRKLGKLMIGLGIASAIFGVLMGEFFLMEIPPLLPTLRAGWLEDASGVVWLIKMAVFFGIAQMLLALSISVRNYIRSGKLVEAILGEKGVAGILLLLGLALTAFNFLGITVIPGILEFPELRMKVLTSWPFFVLVAGLIMLLVKPFFTREEKVIGIGLVLETFISLLANMFSYMRIAGFAIVHAALAMVVFRLMQANPLMGIGIGLIFLNLFALTIEFLVCMIQALRLLYYEFMTKFYQGTGTPYTPWKL
;
A
#
# COMPACT_ATOMS: atom_id res chain seq x y z
N GLU A 1 6.68 -15.66 -1.36
CA GLU A 1 7.80 -16.44 -0.80
C GLU A 1 9.14 -16.07 -1.43
N THR A 2 9.38 -16.28 -2.74
CA THR A 2 10.66 -15.95 -3.39
C THR A 2 11.04 -14.48 -3.30
N LEU A 3 10.05 -13.58 -3.44
CA LEU A 3 10.26 -12.13 -3.29
C LEU A 3 10.59 -11.78 -1.83
N VAL A 4 9.78 -12.24 -0.88
CA VAL A 4 10.01 -12.04 0.56
C VAL A 4 11.39 -12.55 1.01
N ARG A 5 11.85 -13.69 0.48
CA ARG A 5 13.18 -14.26 0.78
C ARG A 5 14.35 -13.40 0.30
N GLN A 6 14.17 -12.50 -0.66
CA GLN A 6 15.22 -11.55 -1.05
C GLN A 6 15.50 -10.51 0.03
N TYR A 7 14.52 -10.23 0.90
CA TYR A 7 14.66 -9.28 2.01
C TYR A 7 15.36 -9.90 3.23
N GLY A 8 15.26 -11.22 3.40
CA GLY A 8 15.90 -11.96 4.51
C GLY A 8 15.07 -13.19 4.91
N TRP A 9 15.58 -14.01 5.83
CA TRP A 9 14.85 -15.18 6.35
C TRP A 9 14.19 -14.85 7.70
N PRO A 10 12.96 -15.35 7.96
CA PRO A 10 12.25 -15.04 9.20
C PRO A 10 12.98 -15.62 10.40
N GLY A 11 13.08 -14.85 11.48
CA GLY A 11 13.54 -15.35 12.76
C GLY A 11 12.60 -16.42 13.33
N ARG A 12 13.12 -17.28 14.23
CA ARG A 12 12.40 -18.45 14.77
C ARG A 12 11.08 -18.13 15.49
N LEU A 13 10.91 -16.90 15.97
CA LEU A 13 9.70 -16.41 16.66
C LEU A 13 8.96 -15.31 15.88
N GLU A 14 9.40 -15.00 14.66
CA GLU A 14 8.77 -13.99 13.82
C GLU A 14 7.58 -14.61 13.06
N SER A 15 6.49 -13.87 12.95
CA SER A 15 5.34 -14.27 12.12
C SER A 15 5.73 -14.25 10.64
N ASP A 16 5.47 -15.35 9.91
CA ASP A 16 5.71 -15.41 8.46
C ASP A 16 4.78 -14.44 7.72
N PRO A 17 5.33 -13.42 7.03
CA PRO A 17 4.51 -12.45 6.34
C PRO A 17 4.05 -12.89 4.95
N THR A 18 4.49 -14.06 4.46
CA THR A 18 4.39 -14.42 3.05
C THR A 18 2.99 -14.28 2.44
N ILE A 19 1.95 -14.69 3.17
CA ILE A 19 0.56 -14.64 2.69
C ILE A 19 0.03 -13.20 2.68
N ILE A 20 0.19 -12.50 3.81
CA ILE A 20 -0.30 -11.12 3.97
C ILE A 20 0.40 -10.20 2.98
N SER A 21 1.71 -10.35 2.82
CA SER A 21 2.52 -9.61 1.84
C SER A 21 2.08 -9.84 0.41
N GLY A 22 1.74 -11.08 0.03
CA GLY A 22 1.25 -11.39 -1.30
C GLY A 22 -0.07 -10.67 -1.60
N ILE A 23 -1.01 -10.72 -0.66
CA ILE A 23 -2.32 -10.08 -0.80
C ILE A 23 -2.17 -8.54 -0.87
N LEU A 24 -1.44 -7.95 0.07
CA LEU A 24 -1.22 -6.50 0.11
C LEU A 24 -0.55 -6.00 -1.16
N TRP A 25 0.51 -6.68 -1.62
CA TRP A 25 1.21 -6.33 -2.84
C TRP A 25 0.30 -6.38 -4.07
N THR A 26 -0.54 -7.40 -4.18
CA THR A 26 -1.50 -7.54 -5.27
C THR A 26 -2.56 -6.43 -5.23
N ILE A 27 -3.09 -6.08 -4.05
CA ILE A 27 -4.07 -4.99 -3.91
C ILE A 27 -3.43 -3.64 -4.25
N MET A 28 -2.23 -3.36 -3.73
CA MET A 28 -1.52 -2.09 -3.99
C MET A 28 -1.22 -1.90 -5.46
N PHE A 29 -0.79 -2.97 -6.14
CA PHE A 29 -0.61 -2.94 -7.58
C PHE A 29 -1.92 -2.63 -8.31
N GLY A 30 -3.02 -3.30 -7.96
CA GLY A 30 -4.32 -3.05 -8.58
C GLY A 30 -4.81 -1.61 -8.39
N MET A 31 -4.58 -1.02 -7.22
CA MET A 31 -4.89 0.39 -6.97
C MET A 31 -4.01 1.36 -7.76
N MET A 32 -2.75 1.02 -8.00
CA MET A 32 -1.80 1.85 -8.77
C MET A 32 -2.06 1.78 -10.27
N PHE A 33 -2.54 0.64 -10.76
CA PHE A 33 -2.75 0.37 -12.17
C PHE A 33 -4.18 -0.16 -12.41
N PRO A 34 -5.20 0.72 -12.31
CA PRO A 34 -6.59 0.32 -12.33
C PRO A 34 -7.14 0.26 -13.77
N ASP A 35 -6.89 -0.83 -14.51
CA ASP A 35 -7.43 -1.00 -15.86
C ASP A 35 -7.92 -2.44 -16.11
N LEU A 36 -9.16 -2.55 -16.59
CA LEU A 36 -9.79 -3.83 -16.90
C LEU A 36 -9.13 -4.55 -18.08
N GLY A 37 -8.89 -3.83 -19.18
CA GLY A 37 -8.29 -4.36 -20.39
C GLY A 37 -6.87 -4.84 -20.16
N HIS A 38 -6.04 -3.97 -19.57
CA HIS A 38 -4.67 -4.34 -19.24
C HIS A 38 -4.61 -5.44 -18.17
N GLY A 39 -5.48 -5.41 -17.16
CA GLY A 39 -5.58 -6.45 -16.14
C GLY A 39 -5.88 -7.83 -16.74
N ILE A 40 -6.80 -7.91 -17.71
CA ILE A 40 -7.11 -9.14 -18.45
C ILE A 40 -5.89 -9.62 -19.24
N VAL A 41 -5.20 -8.73 -19.95
CA VAL A 41 -3.99 -9.08 -20.72
C VAL A 41 -2.91 -9.63 -19.80
N ILE A 42 -2.66 -8.99 -18.66
CA ILE A 42 -1.68 -9.44 -17.66
C ILE A 42 -2.07 -10.81 -17.10
N ALA A 43 -3.35 -11.03 -16.81
CA ALA A 43 -3.84 -12.33 -16.33
C ALA A 43 -3.66 -13.45 -17.37
N ILE A 44 -3.96 -13.16 -18.65
CA ILE A 44 -3.74 -14.10 -19.76
C ILE A 44 -2.26 -14.41 -19.93
N LEU A 45 -1.39 -13.39 -19.92
CA LEU A 45 0.06 -13.57 -19.95
C LEU A 45 0.55 -14.42 -18.76
N GLY A 46 0.00 -14.20 -17.56
CA GLY A 46 0.31 -15.01 -16.38
C GLY A 46 -0.09 -16.48 -16.54
N ILE A 47 -1.25 -16.77 -17.13
CA ILE A 47 -1.70 -18.13 -17.45
C ILE A 47 -0.78 -18.77 -18.50
N LEU A 48 -0.44 -18.02 -19.56
CA LEU A 48 0.44 -18.47 -20.63
C LEU A 48 1.83 -18.83 -20.08
N PHE A 49 2.43 -17.94 -19.27
CA PHE A 49 3.71 -18.20 -18.61
C PHE A 49 3.64 -19.40 -17.66
N SER A 50 2.53 -19.56 -16.91
CA SER A 50 2.37 -20.69 -16.00
C SER A 50 2.19 -22.04 -16.72
N ARG A 51 1.64 -22.05 -17.95
CA ARG A 51 1.34 -23.29 -18.70
C ARG A 51 2.43 -23.65 -19.71
N PHE A 52 2.96 -22.68 -20.45
CA PHE A 52 3.87 -22.92 -21.59
C PHE A 52 5.36 -22.83 -21.23
N LEU A 53 5.77 -21.98 -20.29
CA LEU A 53 7.19 -21.83 -19.94
C LEU A 53 7.54 -22.67 -18.71
N LYS A 54 7.88 -23.94 -18.94
CA LYS A 54 8.45 -24.86 -17.93
C LYS A 54 9.95 -24.64 -17.66
N LYS A 55 10.61 -23.76 -18.42
CA LYS A 55 12.06 -23.49 -18.28
C LYS A 55 12.32 -22.52 -17.12
N ASN A 56 13.41 -22.70 -16.38
CA ASN A 56 13.87 -21.68 -15.44
C ASN A 56 14.62 -20.61 -16.24
N ILE A 57 14.17 -19.36 -16.16
CA ILE A 57 14.89 -18.20 -16.71
C ILE A 57 15.19 -17.30 -15.51
N LEU A 58 16.42 -16.80 -15.39
CA LEU A 58 16.87 -15.91 -14.30
C LEU A 58 16.79 -16.49 -12.87
N GLY A 59 16.89 -17.82 -12.70
CA GLY A 59 16.90 -18.44 -11.37
C GLY A 59 15.55 -18.40 -10.62
N LEU A 60 14.50 -17.85 -11.25
CA LEU A 60 13.14 -17.81 -10.74
C LEU A 60 12.30 -18.90 -11.42
N ASN A 61 11.48 -19.59 -10.65
CA ASN A 61 10.54 -20.56 -11.18
C ASN A 61 9.41 -19.80 -11.90
N LEU A 62 9.45 -19.78 -13.25
CA LEU A 62 8.51 -19.03 -14.10
C LEU A 62 7.04 -19.38 -13.81
N ARG A 63 6.77 -20.59 -13.33
CA ARG A 63 5.43 -20.98 -12.86
C ARG A 63 4.97 -20.17 -11.64
N LYS A 64 5.87 -19.90 -10.69
CA LYS A 64 5.56 -19.08 -9.51
C LYS A 64 5.36 -17.61 -9.91
N LEU A 65 6.17 -17.09 -10.83
CA LEU A 65 6.00 -15.74 -11.36
C LEU A 65 4.67 -15.59 -12.12
N GLY A 66 4.33 -16.54 -12.99
CA GLY A 66 3.05 -16.55 -13.70
C GLY A 66 1.84 -16.55 -12.76
N LYS A 67 1.88 -17.32 -11.67
CA LYS A 67 0.82 -17.27 -10.64
C LYS A 67 0.70 -15.91 -9.95
N LEU A 68 1.82 -15.22 -9.71
CA LEU A 68 1.80 -13.87 -9.16
C LEU A 68 1.20 -12.87 -10.16
N MET A 69 1.58 -12.97 -11.44
CA MET A 69 1.01 -12.13 -12.51
C MET A 69 -0.51 -12.33 -12.66
N ILE A 70 -1.02 -13.55 -12.49
CA ILE A 70 -2.47 -13.80 -12.47
C ILE A 70 -3.14 -13.01 -11.35
N GLY A 71 -2.58 -13.02 -10.13
CA GLY A 71 -3.10 -12.23 -9.02
C GLY A 71 -3.10 -10.73 -9.31
N LEU A 72 -1.99 -10.21 -9.85
CA LEU A 72 -1.86 -8.81 -10.25
C LEU A 72 -2.89 -8.41 -11.30
N GLY A 73 -3.06 -9.22 -12.35
CA GLY A 73 -4.03 -8.97 -13.42
C GLY A 73 -5.47 -8.98 -12.92
N ILE A 74 -5.83 -9.92 -12.04
CA ILE A 74 -7.17 -9.96 -11.43
C ILE A 74 -7.42 -8.72 -10.57
N ALA A 75 -6.46 -8.31 -9.74
CA ALA A 75 -6.63 -7.12 -8.91
C ALA A 75 -6.74 -5.84 -9.75
N SER A 76 -5.86 -5.68 -10.74
CA SER A 76 -5.93 -4.58 -11.70
C SER A 76 -7.27 -4.55 -12.44
N ALA A 77 -7.81 -5.71 -12.84
CA ALA A 77 -9.12 -5.79 -13.47
C ALA A 77 -10.26 -5.38 -12.53
N ILE A 78 -10.23 -5.79 -11.26
CA ILE A 78 -11.23 -5.40 -10.26
C ILE A 78 -11.19 -3.88 -10.05
N PHE A 79 -10.01 -3.32 -9.83
CA PHE A 79 -9.85 -1.87 -9.64
C PHE A 79 -10.15 -1.08 -10.91
N GLY A 80 -9.86 -1.62 -12.10
CA GLY A 80 -10.23 -1.01 -13.37
C GLY A 80 -11.74 -0.94 -13.58
N VAL A 81 -12.50 -1.97 -13.16
CA VAL A 81 -13.97 -1.91 -13.17
C VAL A 81 -14.49 -0.87 -12.16
N LEU A 82 -13.85 -0.77 -11.00
CA LEU A 82 -14.20 0.22 -9.97
C LEU A 82 -13.96 1.66 -10.46
N MET A 83 -12.84 1.91 -11.13
CA MET A 83 -12.50 3.23 -11.67
C MET A 83 -13.18 3.53 -13.02
N GLY A 84 -13.65 2.51 -13.74
CA GLY A 84 -14.28 2.66 -15.06
C GLY A 84 -13.29 2.77 -16.21
N GLU A 85 -12.16 2.06 -16.17
CA GLU A 85 -11.12 2.15 -17.21
C GLU A 85 -10.94 0.82 -17.96
N PHE A 86 -10.91 0.89 -19.29
CA PHE A 86 -10.66 -0.24 -20.18
C PHE A 86 -9.75 0.16 -21.34
N PHE A 87 -8.50 -0.35 -21.35
CA PHE A 87 -7.49 -0.01 -22.36
C PHE A 87 -7.33 1.51 -22.56
N LEU A 88 -7.17 2.25 -21.45
CA LEU A 88 -7.06 3.72 -21.46
C LEU A 88 -8.29 4.44 -22.07
N MET A 89 -9.44 3.76 -22.18
CA MET A 89 -10.73 4.36 -22.50
C MET A 89 -11.63 4.38 -21.27
N GLU A 90 -12.30 5.51 -21.05
CA GLU A 90 -13.28 5.64 -19.97
C GLU A 90 -14.58 4.91 -20.34
N ILE A 91 -14.92 3.91 -19.54
CA ILE A 91 -16.25 3.26 -19.49
C ILE A 91 -16.97 3.87 -18.28
N PRO A 92 -18.32 4.03 -18.30
CA PRO A 92 -19.05 4.47 -17.11
C PRO A 92 -18.66 3.63 -15.87
N PRO A 93 -18.10 4.26 -14.81
CA PRO A 93 -17.65 3.55 -13.62
C PRO A 93 -18.84 2.94 -12.88
N LEU A 94 -18.64 1.75 -12.30
CA LEU A 94 -19.66 1.04 -11.52
C LEU A 94 -19.81 1.60 -10.08
N LEU A 95 -18.91 2.49 -9.65
CA LEU A 95 -18.97 3.17 -8.36
C LEU A 95 -19.96 4.35 -8.43
N PRO A 96 -21.04 4.37 -7.62
CA PRO A 96 -22.07 5.42 -7.69
C PRO A 96 -21.58 6.83 -7.32
N THR A 97 -20.36 6.95 -6.76
CA THR A 97 -19.73 8.24 -6.39
C THR A 97 -18.81 8.80 -7.48
N LEU A 98 -18.40 7.99 -8.46
CA LEU A 98 -17.49 8.41 -9.53
C LEU A 98 -18.32 8.69 -10.80
N ARG A 99 -18.08 9.84 -11.44
CA ARG A 99 -18.64 10.17 -12.76
C ARG A 99 -17.61 9.87 -13.83
N ALA A 100 -18.05 9.62 -15.07
CA ALA A 100 -17.15 9.67 -16.22
C ALA A 100 -16.44 11.04 -16.24
N GLY A 101 -15.12 11.08 -16.48
CA GLY A 101 -14.30 12.28 -16.37
C GLY A 101 -13.88 12.71 -14.95
N TRP A 102 -13.91 11.82 -13.97
CA TRP A 102 -13.53 12.09 -12.56
C TRP A 102 -12.14 12.73 -12.35
N LEU A 103 -11.24 12.67 -13.34
CA LEU A 103 -9.95 13.36 -13.29
C LEU A 103 -10.03 14.85 -13.61
N GLU A 104 -11.02 15.29 -14.40
CA GLU A 104 -11.26 16.71 -14.68
C GLU A 104 -11.75 17.43 -13.43
N ASP A 105 -12.43 16.69 -12.55
CA ASP A 105 -12.82 17.15 -11.23
C ASP A 105 -11.67 17.00 -10.23
N ALA A 106 -11.15 18.13 -9.74
CA ALA A 106 -10.15 18.16 -8.66
C ALA A 106 -10.60 17.36 -7.41
N SER A 107 -11.91 17.16 -7.23
CA SER A 107 -12.48 16.35 -6.15
C SER A 107 -12.14 14.85 -6.26
N GLY A 108 -12.09 14.28 -7.47
CA GLY A 108 -11.76 12.87 -7.70
C GLY A 108 -10.29 12.57 -7.38
N VAL A 109 -9.39 13.46 -7.78
CA VAL A 109 -7.95 13.38 -7.46
C VAL A 109 -7.72 13.43 -5.95
N VAL A 110 -8.39 14.36 -5.26
CA VAL A 110 -8.30 14.46 -3.79
C VAL A 110 -8.89 13.22 -3.11
N TRP A 111 -9.98 12.65 -3.63
CA TRP A 111 -10.56 11.41 -3.12
C TRP A 111 -9.60 10.23 -3.26
N LEU A 112 -8.89 10.10 -4.39
CA LEU A 112 -7.92 9.03 -4.61
C LEU A 112 -6.72 9.12 -3.65
N ILE A 113 -6.21 10.34 -3.41
CA ILE A 113 -5.16 10.59 -2.42
C ILE A 113 -5.64 10.21 -1.02
N LYS A 114 -6.87 10.59 -0.65
CA LYS A 114 -7.48 10.21 0.63
C LYS A 114 -7.58 8.69 0.79
N MET A 115 -8.03 7.98 -0.25
CA MET A 115 -8.11 6.51 -0.27
C MET A 115 -6.74 5.85 -0.11
N ALA A 116 -5.71 6.34 -0.81
CA ALA A 116 -4.36 5.81 -0.72
C ALA A 116 -3.75 6.00 0.67
N VAL A 117 -3.95 7.16 1.30
CA VAL A 117 -3.50 7.43 2.68
C VAL A 117 -4.25 6.53 3.67
N PHE A 118 -5.56 6.38 3.52
CA PHE A 118 -6.36 5.48 4.36
C PHE A 118 -5.89 4.03 4.27
N PHE A 119 -5.67 3.53 3.04
CA PHE A 119 -5.09 2.20 2.82
C PHE A 119 -3.71 2.06 3.47
N GLY A 120 -2.85 3.07 3.34
CA GLY A 120 -1.54 3.10 3.98
C GLY A 120 -1.61 2.99 5.50
N ILE A 121 -2.52 3.75 6.13
CA ILE A 121 -2.77 3.68 7.58
C ILE A 121 -3.25 2.28 7.98
N ALA A 122 -4.19 1.70 7.24
CA ALA A 122 -4.69 0.34 7.51
C ALA A 122 -3.55 -0.70 7.41
N GLN A 123 -2.69 -0.59 6.39
CA GLN A 123 -1.55 -1.47 6.23
C GLN A 123 -0.52 -1.31 7.35
N MET A 124 -0.23 -0.08 7.77
CA MET A 124 0.67 0.19 8.89
C MET A 124 0.11 -0.34 10.22
N LEU A 125 -1.19 -0.21 10.45
CA LEU A 125 -1.87 -0.80 11.62
C LEU A 125 -1.73 -2.32 11.63
N LEU A 126 -1.92 -2.98 10.48
CA LEU A 126 -1.68 -4.42 10.34
C LEU A 126 -0.22 -4.77 10.66
N ALA A 127 0.75 -4.01 10.14
CA ALA A 127 2.18 -4.24 10.37
C ALA A 127 2.55 -4.16 11.86
N LEU A 128 2.09 -3.10 12.54
CA LEU A 128 2.34 -2.90 13.97
C LEU A 128 1.62 -3.94 14.82
N SER A 129 0.42 -4.37 14.42
CA SER A 129 -0.31 -5.46 15.11
C SER A 129 0.45 -6.79 15.05
N ILE A 130 1.07 -7.10 13.91
CA ILE A 130 1.95 -8.27 13.77
C ILE A 130 3.19 -8.11 14.66
N SER A 131 3.75 -6.90 14.72
CA SER A 131 4.91 -6.59 15.57
C SER A 131 4.60 -6.81 17.06
N VAL A 132 3.48 -6.29 17.55
CA VAL A 132 2.98 -6.53 18.92
C VAL A 132 2.86 -8.03 19.21
N ARG A 133 2.29 -8.80 18.28
CA ARG A 133 2.18 -10.26 18.43
C ARG A 133 3.55 -10.94 18.54
N ASN A 134 4.54 -10.48 17.77
CA ASN A 134 5.91 -11.01 17.84
C ASN A 134 6.58 -10.67 19.20
N TYR A 135 6.37 -9.46 19.73
CA TYR A 135 6.89 -9.07 21.06
C TYR A 135 6.24 -9.84 22.21
N ILE A 136 4.92 -10.08 22.15
CA ILE A 136 4.22 -10.90 23.14
C ILE A 136 4.76 -12.34 23.12
N ARG A 137 4.98 -12.92 21.92
CA ARG A 137 5.52 -14.28 21.77
C ARG A 137 6.97 -14.43 22.24
N SER A 138 7.76 -13.37 22.17
CA SER A 138 9.14 -13.35 22.66
C SER A 138 9.26 -13.05 24.16
N GLY A 139 8.14 -12.86 24.87
CA GLY A 139 8.11 -12.61 26.31
C GLY A 139 8.50 -11.19 26.73
N LYS A 140 8.73 -10.28 25.77
CA LYS A 140 9.16 -8.90 26.03
C LYS A 140 7.97 -7.96 26.20
N LEU A 141 7.26 -8.09 27.33
CA LEU A 141 6.01 -7.35 27.58
C LEU A 141 6.17 -5.83 27.64
N VAL A 142 7.28 -5.34 28.21
CA VAL A 142 7.57 -3.90 28.27
C VAL A 142 7.72 -3.31 26.86
N GLU A 143 8.39 -4.05 25.97
CA GLU A 143 8.58 -3.63 24.58
C GLU A 143 7.30 -3.77 23.75
N ALA A 144 6.45 -4.76 24.06
CA ALA A 144 5.14 -4.93 23.42
C ALA A 144 4.17 -3.77 23.73
N ILE A 145 4.17 -3.28 24.97
CA ILE A 145 3.21 -2.25 25.42
C ILE A 145 3.76 -0.83 25.17
N LEU A 146 4.99 -0.57 25.61
CA LEU A 146 5.59 0.77 25.61
C LEU A 146 6.57 1.01 24.45
N GLY A 147 6.80 0.01 23.60
CA GLY A 147 7.70 0.13 22.45
C GLY A 147 7.13 0.94 21.29
N GLU A 148 8.02 1.50 20.47
CA GLU A 148 7.72 2.21 19.22
C GLU A 148 6.96 1.35 18.21
N LYS A 149 7.31 0.06 18.16
CA LYS A 149 6.65 -0.96 17.33
C LYS A 149 5.59 -1.74 18.13
N GLY A 150 5.24 -1.25 19.32
CA GLY A 150 4.28 -1.83 20.25
C GLY A 150 2.90 -1.16 20.20
N VAL A 151 2.12 -1.37 21.26
CA VAL A 151 0.78 -0.77 21.43
C VAL A 151 0.84 0.75 21.45
N ALA A 152 1.88 1.33 22.05
CA ALA A 152 2.09 2.78 22.05
C ALA A 152 2.22 3.36 20.63
N GLY A 153 2.93 2.66 19.74
CA GLY A 153 3.04 3.03 18.33
C GLY A 153 1.71 2.93 17.57
N ILE A 154 0.89 1.90 17.88
CA ILE A 154 -0.46 1.77 17.32
C ILE A 154 -1.34 2.94 17.77
N LEU A 155 -1.36 3.26 19.06
CA LEU A 155 -2.14 4.37 19.61
C LEU A 155 -1.68 5.71 19.02
N LEU A 156 -0.37 5.91 18.87
CA LEU A 156 0.17 7.12 18.25
C LEU A 156 -0.27 7.23 16.79
N LEU A 157 -0.12 6.16 16.00
CA LEU A 157 -0.56 6.13 14.60
C LEU A 157 -2.06 6.36 14.47
N LEU A 158 -2.87 5.70 15.30
CA LEU A 158 -4.33 5.76 15.25
C LEU A 158 -4.83 7.13 15.71
N GLY A 159 -4.24 7.69 16.76
CA GLY A 159 -4.49 9.06 17.21
C GLY A 159 -4.11 10.09 16.14
N LEU A 160 -2.96 9.93 15.49
CA LEU A 160 -2.51 10.82 14.42
C LEU A 160 -3.44 10.73 13.19
N ALA A 161 -3.76 9.51 12.76
CA ALA A 161 -4.67 9.26 11.65
C ALA A 161 -6.05 9.87 11.92
N LEU A 162 -6.68 9.57 13.05
CA LEU A 162 -8.02 10.05 13.36
C LEU A 162 -8.08 11.56 13.59
N THR A 163 -7.06 12.16 14.21
CA THR A 163 -6.98 13.63 14.33
C THR A 163 -6.83 14.28 12.96
N ALA A 164 -5.99 13.74 12.08
CA ALA A 164 -5.86 14.21 10.70
C ALA A 164 -7.18 14.07 9.91
N PHE A 165 -7.87 12.93 10.02
CA PHE A 165 -9.16 12.70 9.36
C PHE A 165 -10.28 13.64 9.86
N ASN A 166 -10.36 13.88 11.16
CA ASN A 166 -11.34 14.83 11.74
C ASN A 166 -10.98 16.29 11.47
N PHE A 167 -9.70 16.62 11.32
CA PHE A 167 -9.26 17.97 10.95
C PHE A 167 -9.57 18.30 9.49
N LEU A 168 -9.35 17.32 8.60
CA LEU A 168 -9.54 17.46 7.15
C LEU A 168 -10.98 17.23 6.67
N GLY A 169 -11.92 16.81 7.52
CA GLY A 169 -13.31 16.59 7.12
C GLY A 169 -13.45 15.52 6.06
N ILE A 170 -13.00 14.30 6.35
CA ILE A 170 -12.89 13.25 5.34
C ILE A 170 -14.14 12.39 5.31
N THR A 171 -14.86 12.45 4.18
CA THR A 171 -15.86 11.45 3.78
C THR A 171 -15.16 10.39 2.92
N VAL A 172 -14.78 9.26 3.51
CA VAL A 172 -14.13 8.15 2.77
C VAL A 172 -15.18 7.44 1.91
N ILE A 173 -16.36 7.18 2.50
CA ILE A 173 -17.53 6.58 1.87
C ILE A 173 -18.77 7.34 2.35
N PRO A 174 -19.55 7.98 1.47
CA PRO A 174 -20.82 8.61 1.83
C PRO A 174 -21.73 7.61 2.57
N GLY A 175 -22.17 7.95 3.79
CA GLY A 175 -23.11 7.16 4.60
C GLY A 175 -22.52 6.07 5.52
N ILE A 176 -21.23 5.69 5.44
CA ILE A 176 -20.64 4.64 6.31
C ILE A 176 -19.51 5.18 7.19
N LEU A 177 -18.66 6.07 6.65
CA LEU A 177 -17.54 6.67 7.36
C LEU A 177 -17.46 8.16 7.02
N GLU A 178 -18.28 8.94 7.72
CA GLU A 178 -18.29 10.40 7.64
C GLU A 178 -17.66 10.99 8.90
N PHE A 179 -16.51 11.64 8.74
CA PHE A 179 -15.88 12.40 9.81
C PHE A 179 -16.26 13.88 9.68
N PRO A 180 -17.09 14.43 10.58
CA PRO A 180 -17.52 15.82 10.51
C PRO A 180 -16.32 16.77 10.67
N GLU A 181 -16.28 17.86 9.89
CA GLU A 181 -15.28 18.93 10.01
C GLU A 181 -15.38 19.61 11.38
N LEU A 182 -14.56 19.17 12.33
CA LEU A 182 -14.53 19.76 13.66
C LEU A 182 -13.42 20.82 13.79
N ARG A 183 -12.52 20.96 12.81
CA ARG A 183 -11.39 21.92 12.77
C ARG A 183 -10.70 22.06 14.14
N MET A 184 -11.01 23.12 14.90
CA MET A 184 -10.43 23.41 16.22
C MET A 184 -11.01 22.56 17.37
N LYS A 185 -12.24 22.03 17.23
CA LYS A 185 -12.84 21.08 18.19
C LYS A 185 -12.20 19.69 18.14
N VAL A 186 -11.33 19.42 17.16
CA VAL A 186 -10.58 18.16 17.09
C VAL A 186 -9.59 18.03 18.26
N LEU A 187 -9.09 19.15 18.79
CA LEU A 187 -8.19 19.14 19.96
C LEU A 187 -8.89 18.75 21.26
N THR A 188 -10.22 18.83 21.30
CA THR A 188 -11.04 18.42 22.45
C THR A 188 -11.77 17.10 22.22
N SER A 189 -11.63 16.49 21.03
CA SER A 189 -12.27 15.22 20.73
C SER A 189 -11.40 14.04 21.18
N TRP A 190 -12.07 12.91 21.43
CA TRP A 190 -11.45 11.65 21.87
C TRP A 190 -10.21 11.19 21.06
N PRO A 191 -10.07 11.45 19.74
CA PRO A 191 -8.89 11.06 18.97
C PRO A 191 -7.61 11.78 19.39
N PHE A 192 -7.72 13.05 19.81
CA PHE A 192 -6.55 13.79 20.28
C PHE A 192 -6.04 13.21 21.60
N PHE A 193 -6.94 12.77 22.49
CA PHE A 193 -6.55 12.08 23.72
C PHE A 193 -5.85 10.74 23.43
N VAL A 194 -6.24 10.01 22.37
CA VAL A 194 -5.55 8.79 21.95
C VAL A 194 -4.14 9.08 21.45
N LEU A 195 -3.94 10.17 20.68
CA LEU A 195 -2.62 10.62 20.25
C LEU A 195 -1.72 10.96 21.44
N VAL A 196 -2.24 11.76 22.38
CA VAL A 196 -1.51 12.17 23.60
C VAL A 196 -1.19 10.95 24.47
N ALA A 197 -2.12 10.00 24.61
CA ALA A 197 -1.88 8.75 25.33
C ALA A 197 -0.74 7.92 24.69
N GLY A 198 -0.73 7.80 23.36
CA GLY A 198 0.36 7.12 22.64
C GLY A 198 1.73 7.78 22.87
N LEU A 199 1.79 9.12 22.82
CA LEU A 199 3.00 9.89 23.12
C LEU A 199 3.47 9.70 24.57
N ILE A 200 2.56 9.74 25.53
CA ILE A 200 2.87 9.54 26.95
C ILE A 200 3.41 8.12 27.18
N MET A 201 2.80 7.09 26.59
CA MET A 201 3.28 5.72 26.72
C MET A 201 4.71 5.55 26.18
N LEU A 202 5.04 6.22 25.08
CA LEU A 202 6.40 6.24 24.54
C LEU A 202 7.39 6.97 25.46
N LEU A 203 6.98 8.08 26.08
CA LEU A 203 7.81 8.82 27.03
C LEU A 203 8.02 8.09 28.37
N VAL A 204 7.13 7.17 28.73
CA VAL A 204 7.23 6.35 29.94
C VAL A 204 8.18 5.16 29.75
N LYS A 205 8.39 4.69 28.52
CA LYS A 205 9.29 3.57 28.20
C LYS A 205 10.70 3.70 28.82
N PRO A 206 11.42 4.84 28.69
CA PRO A 206 12.79 4.97 29.20
C PRO A 206 12.88 4.88 30.74
N PHE A 207 11.79 5.21 31.45
CA PHE A 207 11.74 5.10 32.91
C PHE A 207 11.73 3.64 33.38
N PHE A 208 11.15 2.71 32.59
CA PHE A 208 11.14 1.28 32.91
C PHE A 208 12.39 0.55 32.42
N THR A 209 12.98 0.98 31.30
CA THR A 209 14.14 0.30 30.69
C THR A 209 15.50 0.81 31.21
N ARG A 210 15.54 1.82 32.09
CA ARG A 210 16.77 2.47 32.59
C ARG A 210 17.70 2.99 31.48
N GLU A 211 17.12 3.42 30.36
CA GLU A 211 17.85 4.12 29.30
C GLU A 211 18.04 5.60 29.65
N GLU A 212 19.06 6.25 29.08
CA GLU A 212 19.24 7.69 29.28
C GLU A 212 18.03 8.48 28.79
N LYS A 213 17.53 9.43 29.61
CA LYS A 213 16.32 10.20 29.31
C LYS A 213 16.39 10.97 27.98
N VAL A 214 17.60 11.36 27.56
CA VAL A 214 17.83 12.08 26.30
C VAL A 214 17.56 11.18 25.09
N ILE A 215 17.95 9.90 25.18
CA ILE A 215 17.69 8.90 24.13
C ILE A 215 16.18 8.68 23.98
N GLY A 216 15.45 8.66 25.09
CA GLY A 216 13.99 8.52 25.10
C GLY A 216 13.22 9.61 24.34
N ILE A 217 13.61 10.88 24.46
CA ILE A 217 12.96 11.99 23.74
C ILE A 217 13.26 11.90 22.25
N GLY A 218 14.52 11.61 21.88
CA GLY A 218 14.91 11.39 20.49
C GLY A 218 14.11 10.26 19.84
N LEU A 219 13.91 9.17 20.57
CA LEU A 219 13.13 8.01 20.15
C LEU A 219 11.66 8.38 19.83
N VAL A 220 11.02 9.19 20.70
CA VAL A 220 9.63 9.64 20.47
C VAL A 220 9.53 10.50 19.20
N LEU A 221 10.47 11.44 19.02
CA LEU A 221 10.50 12.30 17.84
C LEU A 221 10.76 11.50 16.57
N GLU A 222 11.72 10.57 16.60
CA GLU A 222 12.01 9.67 15.48
C GLU A 222 10.79 8.84 15.12
N THR A 223 10.12 8.23 16.11
CA THR A 223 8.88 7.47 15.89
C THR A 223 7.79 8.34 15.27
N PHE A 224 7.57 9.55 15.80
CA PHE A 224 6.54 10.45 15.28
C PHE A 224 6.81 10.87 13.83
N ILE A 225 8.04 11.30 13.53
CA ILE A 225 8.47 11.68 12.19
C ILE A 225 8.40 10.48 11.25
N SER A 226 8.85 9.31 11.69
CA SER A 226 8.79 8.07 10.92
C SER A 226 7.35 7.71 10.56
N LEU A 227 6.42 7.72 11.52
CA LEU A 227 5.02 7.40 11.26
C LEU A 227 4.39 8.38 10.25
N LEU A 228 4.64 9.69 10.39
CA LEU A 228 4.25 10.70 9.40
C LEU A 228 4.82 10.42 8.00
N ALA A 229 6.13 10.19 7.91
CA ALA A 229 6.80 9.92 6.64
C ALA A 229 6.25 8.66 5.96
N ASN A 230 5.95 7.61 6.74
CA ASN A 230 5.39 6.38 6.23
C ASN A 230 3.97 6.60 5.68
N MET A 231 3.10 7.36 6.37
CA MET A 231 1.76 7.68 5.86
C MET A 231 1.81 8.45 4.54
N PHE A 232 2.68 9.47 4.44
CA PHE A 232 2.86 10.21 3.18
C PHE A 232 3.48 9.37 2.06
N SER A 233 4.29 8.36 2.40
CA SER A 233 4.88 7.44 1.42
C SER A 233 3.81 6.71 0.59
N TYR A 234 2.65 6.42 1.18
CA TYR A 234 1.52 5.76 0.51
C TYR A 234 0.79 6.65 -0.50
N MET A 235 0.97 7.97 -0.45
CA MET A 235 0.45 8.88 -1.48
C MET A 235 1.00 8.56 -2.88
N ARG A 236 2.15 7.85 -2.96
CA ARG A 236 2.66 7.35 -4.23
C ARG A 236 1.68 6.40 -4.93
N ILE A 237 0.86 5.63 -4.21
CA ILE A 237 -0.17 4.78 -4.82
C ILE A 237 -1.15 5.63 -5.64
N ALA A 238 -1.68 6.70 -5.04
CA ALA A 238 -2.54 7.64 -5.76
C ALA A 238 -1.79 8.33 -6.90
N GLY A 239 -0.52 8.70 -6.71
CA GLY A 239 0.30 9.31 -7.76
C GLY A 239 0.39 8.47 -9.03
N PHE A 240 0.65 7.15 -8.92
CA PHE A 240 0.70 6.26 -10.07
C PHE A 240 -0.67 6.09 -10.73
N ALA A 241 -1.73 5.95 -9.94
CA ALA A 241 -3.09 5.86 -10.48
C ALA A 241 -3.52 7.15 -11.22
N ILE A 242 -3.11 8.33 -10.73
CA ILE A 242 -3.35 9.61 -11.41
C ILE A 242 -2.58 9.67 -12.74
N VAL A 243 -1.32 9.19 -12.77
CA VAL A 243 -0.54 9.13 -14.02
C VAL A 243 -1.23 8.22 -15.03
N HIS A 244 -1.68 7.04 -14.60
CA HIS A 244 -2.40 6.10 -15.46
C HIS A 244 -3.63 6.74 -16.10
N ALA A 245 -4.49 7.33 -15.27
CA ALA A 245 -5.72 7.94 -15.72
C ALA A 245 -5.48 9.25 -16.51
N ALA A 246 -4.38 9.96 -16.27
CA ALA A 246 -3.94 11.07 -17.11
C ALA A 246 -3.49 10.58 -18.51
N LEU A 247 -2.86 9.41 -18.62
CA LEU A 247 -2.56 8.80 -19.92
C LEU A 247 -3.86 8.45 -20.67
N ALA A 248 -4.88 7.96 -19.96
CA ALA A 248 -6.20 7.68 -20.55
C ALA A 248 -6.84 8.95 -21.13
N MET A 249 -6.78 10.05 -20.36
CA MET A 249 -7.24 11.36 -20.83
C MET A 249 -6.50 11.81 -22.10
N VAL A 250 -5.17 11.61 -22.18
CA VAL A 250 -4.40 11.95 -23.39
C VAL A 250 -4.85 11.14 -24.60
N VAL A 251 -5.08 9.82 -24.43
CA VAL A 251 -5.62 8.97 -25.51
C VAL A 251 -6.97 9.50 -25.99
N PHE A 252 -7.88 9.81 -25.07
CA PHE A 252 -9.21 10.34 -25.38
C PHE A 252 -9.15 11.66 -26.15
N ARG A 253 -8.34 12.61 -25.69
CA ARG A 253 -8.17 13.93 -26.34
C ARG A 253 -7.55 13.81 -27.74
N LEU A 254 -6.59 12.90 -27.94
CA LEU A 254 -6.01 12.64 -29.26
C LEU A 254 -7.04 12.05 -30.23
N MET A 255 -7.91 11.14 -29.76
CA MET A 255 -8.98 10.58 -30.59
C MET A 255 -9.99 11.65 -31.04
N GLN A 256 -10.32 12.62 -30.17
CA GLN A 256 -11.20 13.72 -30.53
C GLN A 256 -10.56 14.70 -31.53
N ALA A 257 -9.27 14.99 -31.38
CA ALA A 257 -8.58 15.95 -32.24
C ALA A 257 -8.29 15.40 -33.64
N ASN A 258 -7.80 14.16 -33.74
CA ASN A 258 -7.56 13.50 -35.02
C ASN A 258 -7.68 11.98 -34.87
N PRO A 259 -8.70 11.33 -35.47
CA PRO A 259 -8.91 9.88 -35.33
C PRO A 259 -7.70 9.03 -35.75
N LEU A 260 -6.96 9.44 -36.77
CA LEU A 260 -5.79 8.68 -37.25
C LEU A 260 -4.65 8.71 -36.23
N MET A 261 -4.39 9.87 -35.63
CA MET A 261 -3.37 10.05 -34.61
C MET A 261 -3.79 9.44 -33.27
N GLY A 262 -5.08 9.52 -32.93
CA GLY A 262 -5.67 8.88 -31.75
C GLY A 262 -5.58 7.36 -31.80
N ILE A 263 -5.82 6.73 -32.95
CA ILE A 263 -5.68 5.27 -33.09
C ILE A 263 -4.20 4.87 -33.06
N GLY A 264 -3.34 5.56 -33.82
CA GLY A 264 -1.92 5.21 -33.91
C GLY A 264 -1.14 5.47 -32.61
N ILE A 265 -1.09 6.72 -32.17
CA ILE A 265 -0.28 7.14 -31.02
C ILE A 265 -1.04 6.89 -29.70
N GLY A 266 -2.34 7.20 -29.66
CA GLY A 266 -3.14 7.01 -28.46
C GLY A 266 -3.35 5.53 -28.15
N LEU A 267 -4.10 4.85 -29.01
CA LEU A 267 -4.61 3.53 -28.72
C LEU A 267 -3.54 2.44 -28.80
N ILE A 268 -2.62 2.49 -29.77
CA ILE A 268 -1.61 1.43 -29.93
C ILE A 268 -0.37 1.73 -29.07
N PHE A 269 0.24 2.91 -29.24
CA PHE A 269 1.50 3.21 -28.58
C PHE A 269 1.35 3.45 -27.07
N LEU A 270 0.37 4.23 -26.61
CA LEU A 270 0.21 4.47 -25.15
C LEU A 270 -0.27 3.24 -24.39
N ASN A 271 -1.14 2.40 -24.96
CA ASN A 271 -1.49 1.12 -24.33
C ASN A 271 -0.28 0.18 -24.23
N LEU A 272 0.57 0.11 -25.27
CA LEU A 272 1.80 -0.68 -25.20
C LEU A 272 2.77 -0.12 -24.14
N PHE A 273 2.89 1.20 -24.07
CA PHE A 273 3.70 1.89 -23.07
C PHE A 273 3.22 1.61 -21.65
N ALA A 274 1.91 1.71 -21.41
CA ALA A 274 1.28 1.41 -20.13
C ALA A 274 1.47 -0.07 -19.73
N LEU A 275 1.21 -1.00 -20.66
CA LEU A 275 1.36 -2.43 -20.42
C LEU A 275 2.81 -2.85 -20.12
N THR A 276 3.81 -2.08 -20.57
CA THR A 276 5.23 -2.43 -20.41
C THR A 276 5.90 -1.65 -19.29
N ILE A 277 6.05 -0.33 -19.46
CA ILE A 277 6.82 0.52 -18.56
C ILE A 277 6.04 0.80 -17.28
N GLU A 278 4.79 1.23 -17.42
CA GLU A 278 3.97 1.57 -16.25
C GLU A 278 3.67 0.35 -15.40
N PHE A 279 3.33 -0.78 -16.03
CA PHE A 279 3.23 -2.08 -15.36
C PHE A 279 4.47 -2.40 -14.52
N LEU A 280 5.66 -2.30 -15.10
CA LEU A 280 6.93 -2.61 -14.43
C LEU A 280 7.17 -1.66 -13.25
N VAL A 281 6.97 -0.37 -13.46
CA VAL A 281 7.19 0.66 -12.43
C VAL A 281 6.21 0.50 -11.28
N CYS A 282 4.91 0.27 -11.54
CA CYS A 282 3.90 0.02 -10.52
C CYS A 282 4.23 -1.24 -9.70
N MET A 283 4.70 -2.32 -10.37
CA MET A 283 5.10 -3.54 -9.69
C MET A 283 6.30 -3.31 -8.74
N ILE A 284 7.34 -2.61 -9.20
CA ILE A 284 8.52 -2.26 -8.39
C ILE A 284 8.12 -1.36 -7.22
N GLN A 285 7.25 -0.39 -7.46
CA GLN A 285 6.84 0.54 -6.42
C GLN A 285 5.97 -0.14 -5.35
N ALA A 286 5.08 -1.05 -5.74
CA ALA A 286 4.33 -1.87 -4.79
C ALA A 286 5.27 -2.73 -3.94
N LEU A 287 6.35 -3.28 -4.52
CA LEU A 287 7.38 -4.02 -3.77
C LEU A 287 8.14 -3.11 -2.80
N ARG A 288 8.49 -1.88 -3.23
CA ARG A 288 9.13 -0.91 -2.35
C ARG A 288 8.26 -0.66 -1.11
N LEU A 289 6.99 -0.32 -1.32
CA LEU A 289 6.05 -0.05 -0.23
C LEU A 289 5.88 -1.27 0.71
N LEU A 290 5.90 -2.47 0.14
CA LEU A 290 5.86 -3.70 0.93
C LEU A 290 7.13 -3.88 1.79
N TYR A 291 8.32 -3.64 1.23
CA TYR A 291 9.58 -3.89 1.93
C TYR A 291 9.91 -2.79 2.94
N TYR A 292 9.85 -1.52 2.54
CA TYR A 292 10.34 -0.42 3.37
C TYR A 292 9.32 0.04 4.41
N GLU A 293 8.02 -0.05 4.12
CA GLU A 293 6.97 0.48 4.99
C GLU A 293 6.27 -0.62 5.78
N PHE A 294 6.09 -1.82 5.21
CA PHE A 294 5.40 -2.94 5.87
C PHE A 294 6.36 -3.94 6.54
N MET A 295 7.35 -4.51 5.82
CA MET A 295 8.27 -5.51 6.42
C MET A 295 9.13 -4.94 7.54
N THR A 296 9.72 -3.75 7.38
CA THR A 296 10.63 -3.12 8.38
C THR A 296 10.01 -2.96 9.78
N LYS A 297 8.68 -2.96 9.89
CA LYS A 297 7.95 -2.74 11.15
C LYS A 297 7.89 -3.97 12.04
N PHE A 298 8.03 -5.18 11.51
CA PHE A 298 7.96 -6.41 12.32
C PHE A 298 8.98 -7.48 11.94
N TYR A 299 9.67 -7.33 10.81
CA TYR A 299 10.58 -8.32 10.25
C TYR A 299 12.03 -7.86 10.44
N GLN A 300 12.80 -8.57 11.27
CA GLN A 300 14.23 -8.30 11.46
C GLN A 300 15.09 -9.12 10.48
N GLY A 301 14.57 -10.22 9.92
CA GLY A 301 15.24 -10.96 8.86
C GLY A 301 16.52 -11.70 9.28
N THR A 302 16.71 -11.92 10.58
CA THR A 302 17.92 -12.50 11.19
C THR A 302 17.94 -14.03 11.21
N GLY A 303 16.96 -14.69 10.56
CA GLY A 303 16.87 -16.15 10.54
C GLY A 303 17.96 -16.81 9.68
N THR A 304 18.35 -18.02 10.04
CA THR A 304 19.18 -18.89 9.18
C THR A 304 18.29 -19.90 8.43
N PRO A 305 18.52 -20.13 7.13
CA PRO A 305 17.76 -21.12 6.38
C PRO A 305 18.02 -22.52 6.92
N TYR A 306 16.96 -23.29 7.15
CA TYR A 306 17.09 -24.70 7.51
C TYR A 306 17.60 -25.49 6.30
N THR A 307 18.84 -25.96 6.38
CA THR A 307 19.43 -26.90 5.42
C THR A 307 19.31 -28.32 5.97
N PRO A 308 18.30 -29.11 5.54
CA PRO A 308 18.21 -30.50 5.96
C PRO A 308 19.40 -31.28 5.42
N TRP A 309 19.89 -32.24 6.21
CA TRP A 309 20.89 -33.19 5.74
C TRP A 309 20.31 -33.98 4.56
N LYS A 310 20.96 -33.88 3.40
CA LYS A 310 20.67 -34.71 2.24
C LYS A 310 21.65 -35.89 2.23
N LEU A 311 21.10 -37.09 2.12
CA LEU A 311 21.85 -38.34 1.86
C LEU A 311 22.41 -38.36 0.44
#